data_AF-A0AAD1E5P3-F1
#
_entry.id   AF-A0AAD1E5P3-F1
#
_cell.length_a   1.000
_cell.length_b   1.000
_cell.length_c   1.000
_cell.angle_alpha   90.00
_cell.angle_beta   90.00
_cell.angle_gamma   90.00
#
_symmetry.space_group_name_H-M   'P 1'
#
loop_
_entity.id
_entity.type
_entity.pdbx_description
1 polymer ?
#
loop_
_entity_poly.entity_id
_entity_poly.type
_entity_poly.pdbx_seq_one_letter_code
_entity_poly.pdbx_strand_id
1 'polypeptide(L)'
;MGVGEVNGVGVCKSPIIIVPEPLYHCLRRLGMAQPGNNMELLKTIKDEWAVISTTPFTFLILAALMFAAAYFIARWRYTAILDQAKAKQETLAERLHLRSEQTESYREKAAKYDEMLAEVVDSGAAELRDKALKLVGDIREFVGRFQRLERSNADDRFFDAAHIGKDFQRDLQWERHTRAMINNTLERNDEYDRRFKTETIILRDELRSRLPDYKPDDNLRFTYENPTNFFGFNFVADDLEKMAKLL
;
A
#
# COMPACT_ATOMS: atom_id res chain seq x y z
N MET A 1 -40.88 -32.41 -24.71
CA MET A 1 -41.18 -31.16 -25.44
C MET A 1 -40.41 -30.05 -24.73
N GLY A 2 -39.36 -29.41 -25.24
CA GLY A 2 -38.40 -29.56 -26.33
C GLY A 2 -37.24 -28.65 -25.86
N VAL A 3 -36.02 -29.13 -25.65
CA VAL A 3 -34.95 -29.28 -26.64
C VAL A 3 -35.01 -28.23 -27.75
N GLY A 4 -34.11 -27.26 -27.67
CA GLY A 4 -33.79 -26.22 -28.66
C GLY A 4 -32.52 -25.53 -28.17
N GLU A 5 -31.37 -26.18 -28.29
CA GLU A 5 -30.47 -26.19 -29.45
C GLU A 5 -29.41 -25.09 -29.33
N VAL A 6 -28.18 -25.60 -29.30
CA VAL A 6 -26.89 -24.95 -29.21
C VAL A 6 -26.61 -24.24 -30.53
N ASN A 7 -26.21 -22.97 -30.50
CA ASN A 7 -25.32 -22.38 -31.49
C ASN A 7 -24.86 -21.00 -31.04
N GLY A 8 -23.54 -20.81 -30.92
CA GLY A 8 -22.99 -19.49 -30.61
C GLY A 8 -21.57 -19.56 -30.07
N VAL A 9 -20.65 -19.99 -30.92
CA VAL A 9 -19.20 -19.92 -30.72
C VAL A 9 -18.81 -18.48 -30.33
N GLY A 10 -18.66 -18.25 -29.02
CA GLY A 10 -18.11 -17.03 -28.46
C GLY A 10 -16.59 -17.07 -28.54
N VAL A 11 -16.10 -16.82 -29.74
CA VAL A 11 -14.70 -16.62 -30.12
C VAL A 11 -13.92 -15.91 -29.01
N CYS A 12 -12.79 -16.49 -28.62
CA CYS A 12 -11.74 -15.83 -27.85
C CYS A 12 -11.50 -14.43 -28.43
N LYS A 13 -12.01 -13.40 -27.75
CA LYS A 13 -11.59 -12.02 -28.04
C LYS A 13 -10.14 -11.90 -27.59
N SER A 14 -9.24 -12.17 -28.53
CA SER A 14 -7.88 -11.65 -28.49
C SER A 14 -7.93 -10.19 -28.09
N PRO A 15 -7.13 -9.73 -27.11
CA PRO A 15 -6.94 -8.31 -26.94
C PRO A 15 -6.36 -7.80 -28.25
N ILE A 16 -7.13 -6.98 -28.96
CA ILE A 16 -6.62 -6.11 -30.01
C ILE A 16 -5.65 -5.18 -29.28
N ILE A 17 -4.38 -5.59 -29.26
CA ILE A 17 -3.28 -4.70 -28.96
C ILE A 17 -3.30 -3.72 -30.13
N ILE A 18 -3.92 -2.58 -29.92
CA ILE A 18 -3.64 -1.37 -30.69
C ILE A 18 -2.17 -1.09 -30.39
N VAL A 19 -1.31 -1.64 -31.23
CA VAL A 19 0.11 -1.29 -31.25
C VAL A 19 0.13 0.18 -31.64
N PRO A 20 0.56 1.09 -30.75
CA PRO A 20 0.77 2.46 -31.19
C PRO A 20 1.87 2.41 -32.26
N GLU A 21 1.58 2.93 -33.45
CA GLU A 21 2.63 3.35 -34.36
C GLU A 21 3.44 4.43 -33.66
N PRO A 22 4.67 4.12 -33.23
CA PRO A 22 5.76 4.95 -33.73
C PRO A 22 7.03 4.09 -33.93
N LEU A 23 6.95 3.02 -34.73
CA LEU A 23 8.14 2.23 -35.05
C LEU A 23 8.59 2.29 -36.52
N TYR A 24 7.84 2.98 -37.39
CA TYR A 24 8.31 3.31 -38.73
C TYR A 24 9.18 4.58 -38.79
N HIS A 25 9.11 5.45 -37.77
CA HIS A 25 9.88 6.69 -37.76
C HIS A 25 11.26 6.59 -37.10
N CYS A 26 11.53 5.55 -36.30
CA CYS A 26 12.81 5.41 -35.60
C CYS A 26 13.91 4.73 -36.45
N LEU A 27 13.53 3.84 -37.38
CA LEU A 27 14.49 3.22 -38.32
C LEU A 27 14.88 4.12 -39.49
N ARG A 28 14.11 5.18 -39.79
CA ARG A 28 14.46 6.17 -40.83
C ARG A 28 15.51 7.18 -40.37
N ARG A 29 15.73 7.31 -39.04
CA ARG A 29 16.74 8.22 -38.46
C ARG A 29 18.14 7.61 -38.36
N LEU A 30 18.29 6.33 -38.68
CA LEU A 30 19.57 5.61 -38.75
C LEU A 30 20.06 5.39 -40.19
N GLY A 31 19.55 6.13 -41.17
CA GLY A 31 20.19 6.29 -42.48
C GLY A 31 20.49 5.01 -43.28
N MET A 32 19.80 3.90 -42.99
CA MET A 32 20.07 2.58 -43.57
C MET A 32 18.83 2.06 -44.30
N ALA A 33 18.46 2.69 -45.41
CA ALA A 33 17.62 2.11 -46.47
C ALA A 33 17.52 3.08 -47.67
N GLN A 34 18.53 3.05 -48.54
CA GLN A 34 18.47 3.59 -49.90
C GLN A 34 18.72 2.42 -50.87
N PRO A 35 17.71 1.88 -51.57
CA PRO A 35 17.90 0.81 -52.55
C PRO A 35 18.52 1.30 -53.89
N GLY A 36 19.02 2.54 -53.95
CA GLY A 36 19.74 3.11 -55.10
C GLY A 36 21.27 3.05 -55.01
N ASN A 37 21.85 2.80 -53.83
CA ASN A 37 23.29 2.95 -53.61
C ASN A 37 24.15 1.76 -54.06
N ASN A 38 23.56 0.60 -54.33
CA ASN A 38 24.33 -0.61 -54.65
C ASN A 38 25.10 -0.49 -55.98
N MET A 39 24.53 0.21 -56.96
CA MET A 39 25.14 0.35 -58.29
C MET A 39 26.24 1.41 -58.33
N GLU A 40 26.18 2.42 -57.45
CA GLU A 40 27.27 3.37 -57.23
C GLU A 40 28.39 2.75 -56.38
N LEU A 41 28.05 1.95 -55.35
CA LEU A 41 29.01 1.15 -54.57
C LEU A 41 29.81 0.19 -55.43
N LEU A 42 29.16 -0.49 -56.39
CA LEU A 42 29.84 -1.41 -57.29
C LEU A 42 30.76 -0.68 -58.29
N LYS A 43 30.43 0.55 -58.68
CA LYS A 43 31.31 1.38 -59.53
C LYS A 43 32.53 1.87 -58.76
N THR A 44 32.36 2.36 -57.53
CA THR A 44 33.49 2.78 -56.68
C THR A 44 34.39 1.62 -56.29
N ILE A 45 33.84 0.43 -56.01
CA ILE A 45 34.63 -0.79 -55.76
C ILE A 45 35.43 -1.20 -57.00
N LYS A 46 34.88 -1.01 -58.21
CA LYS A 46 35.56 -1.32 -59.47
C LYS A 46 36.70 -0.34 -59.77
N ASP A 47 36.49 0.94 -59.51
CA ASP A 47 37.49 1.99 -59.75
C ASP A 47 38.64 1.94 -58.71
N GLU A 48 38.34 1.54 -57.48
CA GLU A 48 39.31 1.36 -56.38
C GLU A 48 39.89 -0.08 -56.30
N TRP A 49 39.51 -0.98 -57.23
CA TRP A 49 39.88 -2.40 -57.20
C TRP A 49 41.40 -2.63 -57.25
N ALA A 50 42.12 -1.73 -57.95
CA ALA A 50 43.57 -1.73 -58.00
C ALA A 50 44.20 -1.50 -56.61
N VAL A 51 43.63 -0.58 -55.81
CA VAL A 51 44.09 -0.27 -54.45
C VAL A 51 43.81 -1.44 -53.49
N ILE A 52 42.64 -2.06 -53.64
CA ILE A 52 42.24 -3.25 -52.86
C ILE A 52 43.18 -4.43 -53.10
N SER A 53 43.62 -4.64 -54.36
CA SER A 53 44.52 -5.74 -54.73
C SER A 53 45.96 -5.56 -54.23
N THR A 54 46.41 -4.32 -54.00
CA THR A 54 47.78 -4.01 -53.57
C THR A 54 47.99 -4.10 -52.05
N THR A 55 46.93 -4.03 -51.25
CA THR A 55 47.01 -4.07 -49.77
C THR A 55 45.93 -4.99 -49.13
N PRO A 56 45.90 -6.30 -49.41
CA PRO A 56 44.85 -7.21 -48.90
C PRO A 56 44.79 -7.29 -47.36
N PHE A 57 45.92 -7.10 -46.69
CA PHE A 57 46.00 -7.17 -45.23
C PHE A 57 45.32 -5.98 -44.52
N THR A 58 45.31 -4.79 -45.10
CA THR A 58 44.66 -3.62 -44.48
C THR A 58 43.14 -3.77 -44.46
N PHE A 59 42.55 -4.33 -45.52
CA PHE A 59 41.12 -4.65 -45.56
C PHE A 59 40.72 -5.75 -44.57
N LEU A 60 41.57 -6.77 -44.40
CA LEU A 60 41.34 -7.81 -43.38
C LEU A 60 41.42 -7.24 -41.96
N ILE A 61 42.38 -6.36 -41.69
CA ILE A 61 42.51 -5.68 -40.39
C ILE A 61 41.30 -4.77 -40.16
N LEU A 62 40.86 -4.02 -41.17
CA LEU A 62 39.70 -3.15 -41.06
C LEU A 62 38.40 -3.94 -40.86
N ALA A 63 38.23 -5.06 -41.57
CA ALA A 63 37.11 -5.97 -41.35
C ALA A 63 37.13 -6.55 -39.93
N ALA A 64 38.29 -7.02 -39.44
CA ALA A 64 38.44 -7.51 -38.08
C ALA A 64 38.12 -6.44 -37.03
N LEU A 65 38.55 -5.20 -37.25
CA LEU A 65 38.22 -4.05 -36.39
C LEU A 65 36.72 -3.72 -36.41
N MET A 66 36.07 -3.78 -37.57
CA MET A 66 34.63 -3.59 -37.69
C MET A 66 33.84 -4.68 -36.96
N PHE A 67 34.26 -5.95 -37.08
CA PHE A 67 33.65 -7.05 -36.34
C PHE A 67 33.88 -6.94 -34.83
N ALA A 68 35.08 -6.54 -34.40
CA ALA A 68 35.38 -6.30 -33.00
C ALA A 68 34.51 -5.15 -32.45
N ALA A 69 34.43 -4.02 -33.15
CA ALA A 69 33.60 -2.89 -32.75
C ALA A 69 32.11 -3.27 -32.68
N ALA A 70 31.59 -3.98 -33.68
CA ALA A 70 30.21 -4.47 -33.68
C ALA A 70 29.95 -5.43 -32.51
N TYR A 71 30.88 -6.35 -32.21
CA TYR A 71 30.79 -7.25 -31.07
C TYR A 71 30.80 -6.51 -29.74
N PHE A 72 31.66 -5.51 -29.56
CA PHE A 72 31.70 -4.68 -28.35
C PHE A 72 30.42 -3.87 -28.16
N ILE A 73 29.91 -3.25 -29.23
CA ILE A 73 28.64 -2.50 -29.19
C ILE A 73 27.48 -3.43 -28.87
N ALA A 74 27.40 -4.60 -29.51
CA ALA A 74 26.37 -5.59 -29.24
C ALA A 74 26.44 -6.07 -27.80
N ARG A 75 27.63 -6.46 -27.33
CA ARG A 75 27.85 -6.91 -25.96
C ARG A 75 27.41 -5.85 -24.95
N TRP A 76 27.81 -4.59 -25.15
CA TRP A 76 27.42 -3.50 -24.26
C TRP A 76 25.91 -3.25 -24.26
N ARG A 77 25.26 -3.31 -25.43
CA ARG A 77 23.82 -3.08 -25.53
C ARG A 77 23.04 -4.23 -24.88
N TYR A 78 23.43 -5.48 -25.10
CA TYR A 78 22.77 -6.64 -24.53
C TYR A 78 23.00 -6.75 -23.02
N THR A 79 24.18 -6.41 -22.49
CA THR A 79 24.38 -6.35 -21.04
C THR A 79 23.47 -5.31 -20.40
N ALA A 80 23.35 -4.12 -20.98
CA ALA A 80 22.47 -3.07 -20.45
C ALA A 80 20.98 -3.47 -20.45
N ILE A 81 20.52 -4.16 -21.50
CA ILE A 81 19.13 -4.67 -21.57
C ILE A 81 18.91 -5.78 -20.53
N LEU A 82 19.88 -6.66 -20.36
CA LEU A 82 19.81 -7.76 -19.41
C LEU A 82 19.82 -7.26 -17.96
N ASP A 83 20.62 -6.25 -17.66
CA ASP A 83 20.64 -5.59 -16.35
C ASP A 83 19.32 -4.85 -16.09
N GLN A 84 18.76 -4.17 -17.09
CA GLN A 84 17.45 -3.53 -16.97
C GLN A 84 16.31 -4.56 -16.75
N ALA A 85 16.38 -5.71 -17.42
CA ALA A 85 15.41 -6.79 -17.23
C ALA A 85 15.52 -7.40 -15.82
N LYS A 86 16.74 -7.63 -15.33
CA LYS A 86 16.99 -8.10 -13.96
C LYS A 86 16.49 -7.14 -12.91
N ALA A 87 16.80 -5.84 -13.03
CA ALA A 87 16.33 -4.83 -12.09
C ALA A 87 14.78 -4.76 -12.05
N LYS A 88 14.11 -4.92 -13.21
CA LYS A 88 12.65 -5.02 -13.26
C LYS A 88 12.13 -6.29 -12.58
N GLN A 89 12.81 -7.42 -12.75
CA GLN A 89 12.44 -8.67 -12.10
C GLN A 89 12.61 -8.59 -10.57
N GLU A 90 13.71 -8.02 -10.10
CA GLU A 90 13.99 -7.80 -8.67
C GLU A 90 12.94 -6.88 -8.04
N THR A 91 12.64 -5.74 -8.66
CA THR A 91 11.61 -4.82 -8.16
C THR A 91 10.20 -5.43 -8.16
N LEU A 92 9.87 -6.28 -9.14
CA LEU A 92 8.60 -7.01 -9.15
C LEU A 92 8.58 -8.10 -8.07
N ALA A 93 9.67 -8.82 -7.87
CA ALA A 93 9.80 -9.83 -6.84
C ALA A 93 9.69 -9.21 -5.43
N GLU A 94 10.33 -8.07 -5.19
CA GLU A 94 10.23 -7.31 -3.94
C GLU A 94 8.78 -6.87 -3.69
N ARG A 95 8.11 -6.33 -4.71
CA ARG A 95 6.69 -5.94 -4.59
C ARG A 95 5.79 -7.14 -4.31
N LEU A 96 6.05 -8.30 -4.92
CA LEU A 96 5.32 -9.53 -4.65
C LEU A 96 5.55 -9.99 -3.21
N HIS A 97 6.79 -9.94 -2.73
CA HIS A 97 7.15 -10.29 -1.36
C HIS A 97 6.44 -9.39 -0.34
N LEU A 98 6.50 -8.08 -0.52
CA LEU A 98 5.81 -7.12 0.34
C LEU A 98 4.29 -7.34 0.33
N ARG A 99 3.71 -7.70 -0.83
CA ARG A 99 2.29 -8.04 -0.94
C ARG A 99 1.94 -9.37 -0.28
N SER A 100 2.79 -10.39 -0.36
CA SER A 100 2.56 -11.66 0.31
C SER A 100 2.65 -11.49 1.82
N GLU A 101 3.64 -10.77 2.34
CA GLU A 101 3.77 -10.46 3.77
C GLU A 101 2.55 -9.69 4.30
N GLN A 102 2.07 -8.70 3.53
CA GLN A 102 0.84 -7.98 3.87
C GLN A 102 -0.37 -8.94 3.94
N THR A 103 -0.50 -9.82 2.94
CA THR A 103 -1.63 -10.76 2.87
C THR A 103 -1.60 -11.76 4.01
N GLU A 104 -0.42 -12.29 4.35
CA GLU A 104 -0.23 -13.19 5.50
C GLU A 104 -0.56 -12.47 6.80
N SER A 105 -0.07 -11.24 7.00
CA SER A 105 -0.41 -10.45 8.18
C SER A 105 -1.91 -10.20 8.32
N TYR A 106 -2.62 -9.91 7.22
CA TYR A 106 -4.08 -9.75 7.25
C TYR A 106 -4.80 -11.07 7.53
N ARG A 107 -4.31 -12.18 6.98
CA ARG A 107 -4.88 -13.51 7.22
C ARG A 107 -4.71 -13.94 8.67
N GLU A 108 -3.54 -13.70 9.26
CA GLU A 108 -3.28 -13.96 10.69
C GLU A 108 -4.18 -13.13 11.58
N LYS A 109 -4.35 -11.84 11.28
CA LYS A 109 -5.26 -10.96 12.03
C LYS A 109 -6.71 -11.43 11.93
N ALA A 110 -7.17 -11.80 10.74
CA ALA A 110 -8.52 -12.33 10.53
C ALA A 110 -8.74 -13.62 11.34
N ALA A 111 -7.79 -14.57 11.27
CA ALA A 111 -7.86 -15.81 12.03
C ALA A 111 -7.92 -15.56 13.55
N LYS A 112 -7.14 -14.59 14.06
CA LYS A 112 -7.20 -14.18 15.47
C LYS A 112 -8.58 -13.63 15.86
N TYR A 113 -9.22 -12.87 14.97
CA TYR A 113 -10.56 -12.35 15.24
C TYR A 113 -11.64 -13.43 15.18
N ASP A 114 -11.52 -14.39 14.28
CA ASP A 114 -12.40 -15.55 14.22
C ASP A 114 -12.27 -16.41 15.49
N GLU A 115 -11.06 -16.61 15.99
CA GLU A 115 -10.80 -17.30 17.26
C GLU A 115 -11.44 -16.55 18.44
N MET A 116 -11.25 -15.23 18.52
CA MET A 116 -11.84 -14.40 19.58
C MET A 116 -13.37 -14.41 19.52
N LEU A 117 -13.95 -14.41 18.32
CA LEU A 117 -15.41 -14.54 18.14
C LEU A 117 -15.90 -15.89 18.67
N ALA A 118 -15.25 -16.98 18.29
CA ALA A 118 -15.59 -18.31 18.79
C ALA A 118 -15.51 -18.38 20.32
N GLU A 119 -14.44 -17.82 20.91
CA GLU A 119 -14.25 -17.79 22.37
C GLU A 119 -15.33 -16.97 23.10
N VAL A 120 -15.83 -15.90 22.48
CA VAL A 120 -16.89 -15.07 23.06
C VAL A 120 -18.25 -15.74 22.93
N VAL A 121 -18.55 -16.36 21.77
CA VAL A 121 -19.81 -17.08 21.54
C VAL A 121 -19.91 -18.31 22.44
N ASP A 122 -18.83 -19.07 22.57
CA ASP A 122 -18.79 -20.28 23.41
C ASP A 122 -18.82 -19.96 24.92
N SER A 123 -18.51 -18.71 25.31
CA SER A 123 -18.47 -18.32 26.71
C SER A 123 -19.86 -18.28 27.36
N GLY A 124 -19.94 -18.75 28.61
CA GLY A 124 -21.17 -18.70 29.40
C GLY A 124 -21.59 -17.28 29.77
N ALA A 125 -22.82 -17.09 30.24
CA ALA A 125 -23.35 -15.77 30.67
C ALA A 125 -22.44 -15.06 31.70
N ALA A 126 -21.98 -15.80 32.72
CA ALA A 126 -21.09 -15.24 33.75
C ALA A 126 -19.71 -14.87 33.20
N GLU A 127 -19.13 -15.69 32.32
CA GLU A 127 -17.83 -15.44 31.71
C GLU A 127 -17.88 -14.24 30.75
N LEU A 128 -18.95 -14.14 29.97
CA LEU A 128 -19.19 -13.01 29.07
C LEU A 128 -19.31 -11.71 29.85
N ARG A 129 -20.02 -11.73 30.98
CA ARG A 129 -20.11 -10.59 31.89
C ARG A 129 -18.75 -10.17 32.41
N ASP A 130 -17.95 -11.11 32.90
CA ASP A 130 -16.64 -10.82 33.48
C ASP A 130 -15.65 -10.31 32.43
N LYS A 131 -15.68 -10.87 31.21
CA LYS A 131 -14.93 -10.36 30.05
C LYS A 131 -15.31 -8.92 29.71
N ALA A 132 -16.61 -8.62 29.63
CA ALA A 132 -17.11 -7.28 29.35
C ALA A 132 -16.70 -6.28 30.44
N LEU A 133 -16.83 -6.62 31.72
CA LEU A 133 -16.44 -5.76 32.83
C LEU A 133 -14.92 -5.52 32.88
N LYS A 134 -14.12 -6.53 32.54
CA LYS A 134 -12.67 -6.38 32.42
C LYS A 134 -12.31 -5.39 31.31
N LEU A 135 -12.90 -5.54 30.13
CA LEU A 135 -12.67 -4.63 29.01
C LEU A 135 -13.08 -3.19 29.34
N VAL A 136 -14.20 -3.00 30.05
CA VAL A 136 -14.63 -1.70 30.56
C VAL A 136 -13.57 -1.08 31.48
N GLY A 137 -12.97 -1.87 32.37
CA GLY A 137 -11.86 -1.44 33.21
C GLY A 137 -10.66 -0.96 32.39
N ASP A 138 -10.26 -1.74 31.38
CA ASP A 138 -9.13 -1.43 30.52
C ASP A 138 -9.36 -0.15 29.69
N ILE A 139 -10.59 0.05 29.17
CA ILE A 139 -10.97 1.27 28.45
C ILE A 139 -10.91 2.49 29.37
N ARG A 140 -11.41 2.38 30.61
CA ARG A 140 -11.37 3.49 31.58
C ARG A 140 -9.96 3.83 32.00
N GLU A 141 -9.09 2.83 32.17
CA GLU A 141 -7.69 3.05 32.44
C GLU A 141 -7.02 3.79 31.27
N PHE A 142 -7.26 3.33 30.04
CA PHE A 142 -6.79 3.97 28.81
C PHE A 142 -7.22 5.44 28.73
N VAL A 143 -8.51 5.73 28.92
CA VAL A 143 -9.04 7.10 28.96
C VAL A 143 -8.34 7.92 30.04
N GLY A 144 -8.18 7.38 31.25
CA GLY A 144 -7.52 8.04 32.36
C GLY A 144 -6.05 8.35 32.08
N ARG A 145 -5.31 7.48 31.38
CA ARG A 145 -3.92 7.73 30.98
C ARG A 145 -3.83 8.92 30.03
N PHE A 146 -4.63 8.95 28.96
CA PHE A 146 -4.61 10.06 28.00
C PHE A 146 -5.10 11.38 28.59
N GLN A 147 -6.09 11.34 29.49
CA GLN A 147 -6.52 12.55 30.21
C GLN A 147 -5.40 13.11 31.10
N ARG A 148 -4.62 12.26 31.78
CA ARG A 148 -3.46 12.72 32.56
C ARG A 148 -2.38 13.31 31.66
N LEU A 149 -2.10 12.68 30.52
CA LEU A 149 -1.14 13.17 29.54
C LEU A 149 -1.56 14.52 28.94
N GLU A 150 -2.84 14.70 28.61
CA GLU A 150 -3.33 15.98 28.11
C GLU A 150 -3.28 17.09 29.17
N ARG A 151 -3.54 16.76 30.44
CA ARG A 151 -3.42 17.70 31.57
C ARG A 151 -1.97 18.10 31.84
N SER A 152 -1.03 17.17 31.87
CA SER A 152 0.39 17.50 32.05
C SER A 152 0.87 18.44 30.93
N ASN A 153 0.48 18.14 29.69
CA ASN A 153 0.77 19.00 28.56
C ASN A 153 0.07 20.37 28.67
N ALA A 154 -1.07 20.49 29.35
CA ALA A 154 -1.77 21.76 29.60
C ALA A 154 -1.04 22.65 30.60
N ASP A 155 -0.50 22.06 31.66
CA ASP A 155 0.23 22.81 32.68
C ASP A 155 1.52 23.38 32.11
N ASP A 156 2.29 22.59 31.34
CA ASP A 156 3.48 23.07 30.62
C ASP A 156 3.14 24.22 29.66
N ARG A 157 2.00 24.15 28.98
CA ARG A 157 1.48 25.20 28.07
C ARG A 157 1.20 26.53 28.78
N PHE A 158 0.69 26.50 30.01
CA PHE A 158 0.34 27.71 30.76
C PHE A 158 1.60 28.51 31.15
N PHE A 159 2.67 27.80 31.55
CA PHE A 159 3.93 28.44 31.92
C PHE A 159 4.69 29.02 30.71
N ASP A 160 4.64 28.35 29.55
CA ASP A 160 5.28 28.83 28.32
C ASP A 160 4.60 30.07 27.74
N ALA A 161 3.26 30.11 27.71
CA ALA A 161 2.51 31.22 27.11
C ALA A 161 2.64 32.55 27.89
N ALA A 162 2.89 32.48 29.20
CA ALA A 162 3.01 33.67 30.07
C ALA A 162 4.32 34.46 29.87
N HIS A 163 5.33 33.88 29.20
CA HIS A 163 6.70 34.42 29.18
C HIS A 163 7.14 35.04 27.83
N ILE A 164 6.23 35.31 26.88
CA ILE A 164 6.64 35.58 25.48
C ILE A 164 6.25 36.98 25.01
N GLY A 165 7.26 37.79 24.72
CA GLY A 165 7.15 39.03 23.98
C GLY A 165 7.81 38.91 22.60
N LYS A 166 7.06 38.46 21.57
CA LYS A 166 7.23 38.70 20.12
C LYS A 166 6.28 37.80 19.31
N ASP A 167 5.59 38.36 18.31
CA ASP A 167 4.58 37.65 17.52
C ASP A 167 5.12 36.43 16.75
N PHE A 168 6.33 36.49 16.18
CA PHE A 168 6.96 35.35 15.47
C PHE A 168 7.20 34.11 16.36
N GLN A 169 7.51 34.32 17.64
CA GLN A 169 7.69 33.20 18.57
C GLN A 169 6.34 32.60 19.01
N ARG A 170 5.28 33.41 19.01
CA ARG A 170 3.91 32.95 19.27
C ARG A 170 3.44 32.00 18.16
N ASP A 171 3.68 32.33 16.89
CA ASP A 171 3.26 31.52 15.75
C ASP A 171 3.96 30.16 15.71
N LEU A 172 5.29 30.13 15.91
CA LEU A 172 6.06 28.89 15.92
C LEU A 172 5.65 27.97 17.09
N GLN A 173 5.30 28.54 18.24
CA GLN A 173 4.79 27.75 19.37
C GLN A 173 3.38 27.25 19.09
N TRP A 174 2.49 28.08 18.54
CA TRP A 174 1.16 27.65 18.13
C TRP A 174 1.21 26.46 17.18
N GLU A 175 2.12 26.47 16.21
CA GLU A 175 2.34 25.33 15.31
C GLU A 175 2.81 24.07 16.06
N ARG A 176 3.78 24.20 16.96
CA ARG A 176 4.26 23.06 17.78
C ARG A 176 3.14 22.49 18.65
N HIS A 177 2.34 23.34 19.27
CA HIS A 177 1.21 22.93 20.11
C HIS A 177 0.12 22.25 19.29
N THR A 178 -0.25 22.84 18.16
CA THR A 178 -1.24 22.26 17.24
C THR A 178 -0.78 20.89 16.77
N ARG A 179 0.50 20.75 16.39
CA ARG A 179 1.08 19.48 15.97
C ARG A 179 1.09 18.44 17.09
N ALA A 180 1.46 18.83 18.31
CA ALA A 180 1.44 17.94 19.46
C ALA A 180 0.01 17.47 19.80
N MET A 181 -0.98 18.39 19.74
CA MET A 181 -2.39 18.05 19.97
C MET A 181 -2.92 17.08 18.91
N ILE A 182 -2.61 17.32 17.64
CA ILE A 182 -2.99 16.43 16.54
C ILE A 182 -2.35 15.06 16.74
N ASN A 183 -1.05 15.00 17.01
CA ASN A 183 -0.33 13.74 17.22
C ASN A 183 -0.92 12.93 18.38
N ASN A 184 -1.19 13.57 19.53
CA ASN A 184 -1.78 12.89 20.69
C ASN A 184 -3.18 12.35 20.37
N THR A 185 -3.98 13.11 19.60
CA THR A 185 -5.32 12.67 19.18
C THR A 185 -5.23 11.47 18.24
N LEU A 186 -4.32 11.50 17.27
CA LEU A 186 -4.09 10.39 16.34
C LEU A 186 -3.59 9.15 17.08
N GLU A 187 -2.61 9.31 17.96
CA GLU A 187 -2.06 8.21 18.76
C GLU A 187 -3.12 7.54 19.64
N ARG A 188 -3.95 8.36 20.31
CA ARG A 188 -5.08 7.86 21.12
C ARG A 188 -6.06 7.06 20.26
N ASN A 189 -6.46 7.58 19.11
CA ASN A 189 -7.42 6.91 18.24
C ASN A 189 -6.82 5.63 17.64
N ASP A 190 -5.56 5.65 17.21
CA ASP A 190 -4.82 4.48 16.71
C ASP A 190 -4.69 3.40 17.78
N GLU A 191 -4.40 3.76 19.04
CA GLU A 191 -4.32 2.82 20.14
C GLU A 191 -5.68 2.15 20.40
N TYR A 192 -6.77 2.92 20.36
CA TYR A 192 -8.11 2.37 20.50
C TYR A 192 -8.45 1.38 19.39
N ASP A 193 -8.18 1.75 18.14
CA ASP A 193 -8.44 0.92 16.97
C ASP A 193 -7.66 -0.40 17.01
N ARG A 194 -6.42 -0.38 17.52
CA ARG A 194 -5.58 -1.58 17.63
C ARG A 194 -5.96 -2.48 18.79
N ARG A 195 -6.33 -1.91 19.94
CA ARG A 195 -6.50 -2.66 21.19
C ARG A 195 -7.94 -3.03 21.49
N PHE A 196 -8.86 -2.10 21.29
CA PHE A 196 -10.19 -2.19 21.89
C PHE A 196 -11.29 -2.37 20.85
N LYS A 197 -11.19 -1.72 19.69
CA LYS A 197 -12.27 -1.65 18.68
C LYS A 197 -12.89 -2.99 18.31
N THR A 198 -12.07 -3.97 17.92
CA THR A 198 -12.61 -5.28 17.52
C THR A 198 -13.27 -6.00 18.68
N GLU A 199 -12.64 -6.00 19.86
CA GLU A 199 -13.16 -6.68 21.05
C GLU A 199 -14.46 -6.04 21.55
N THR A 200 -14.52 -4.70 21.56
CA THR A 200 -15.75 -3.96 21.91
C THR A 200 -16.90 -4.28 20.96
N ILE A 201 -16.64 -4.39 19.65
CA ILE A 201 -17.66 -4.74 18.66
C ILE A 201 -18.16 -6.17 18.87
N ILE A 202 -17.24 -7.14 19.00
CA ILE A 202 -17.60 -8.56 19.18
C ILE A 202 -18.41 -8.76 20.47
N LEU A 203 -17.95 -8.21 21.59
CA LEU A 203 -18.66 -8.32 22.87
C LEU A 203 -20.01 -7.60 22.82
N ARG A 204 -20.10 -6.42 22.22
CA ARG A 204 -21.38 -5.72 22.05
C ARG A 204 -22.39 -6.57 21.28
N ASP A 205 -21.98 -7.17 20.18
CA ASP A 205 -22.88 -7.94 19.33
C ASP A 205 -23.36 -9.21 20.04
N GLU A 206 -22.49 -9.87 20.79
CA GLU A 206 -22.89 -11.04 21.60
C GLU A 206 -23.73 -10.66 22.83
N LEU A 207 -23.42 -9.57 23.52
CA LEU A 207 -24.25 -9.07 24.62
C LEU A 207 -25.67 -8.72 24.13
N ARG A 208 -25.78 -8.10 22.96
CA ARG A 208 -27.07 -7.77 22.33
C ARG A 208 -27.83 -9.00 21.87
N SER A 209 -27.14 -10.04 21.39
CA SER A 209 -27.78 -11.29 20.98
C SER A 209 -28.48 -11.98 22.18
N ARG A 210 -27.90 -11.85 23.38
CA ARG A 210 -28.43 -12.41 24.64
C ARG A 210 -29.44 -11.53 25.36
N LEU A 211 -29.52 -10.24 25.02
CA LEU A 211 -30.40 -9.25 25.66
C LEU A 211 -31.43 -8.68 24.66
N PRO A 212 -32.48 -9.46 24.28
CA PRO A 212 -33.43 -9.07 23.23
C PRO A 212 -34.26 -7.82 23.57
N ASP A 213 -34.46 -7.53 24.85
CA ASP A 213 -35.21 -6.35 25.31
C ASP A 213 -34.33 -5.09 25.44
N TYR A 214 -33.02 -5.21 25.21
CA TYR A 214 -32.10 -4.08 25.28
C TYR A 214 -32.31 -3.13 24.11
N LYS A 215 -32.73 -1.90 24.41
CA LYS A 215 -32.79 -0.81 23.42
C LYS A 215 -31.50 0.00 23.48
N PRO A 216 -30.63 -0.08 22.46
CA PRO A 216 -29.48 0.80 22.38
C PRO A 216 -29.94 2.24 22.18
N ASP A 217 -29.16 3.21 22.67
CA ASP A 217 -29.33 4.61 22.30
C ASP A 217 -28.89 4.78 20.83
N ASP A 218 -29.75 5.38 20.00
CA ASP A 218 -29.54 5.55 18.56
C ASP A 218 -28.22 6.29 18.25
N ASN A 219 -27.77 7.14 19.18
CA ASN A 219 -26.51 7.88 19.04
C ASN A 219 -25.26 7.01 19.23
N LEU A 220 -25.38 5.78 19.76
CA LEU A 220 -24.23 4.92 20.08
C LEU A 220 -23.73 4.08 18.92
N ARG A 221 -24.49 3.98 17.81
CA ARG A 221 -24.13 3.07 16.71
C ARG A 221 -22.76 3.37 16.11
N PHE A 222 -22.44 4.65 15.93
CA PHE A 222 -21.17 5.09 15.34
C PHE A 222 -20.03 5.21 16.37
N THR A 223 -20.38 5.28 17.65
CA THR A 223 -19.43 5.55 18.75
C THR A 223 -18.48 4.37 19.00
N TYR A 224 -18.91 3.14 18.72
CA TYR A 224 -18.07 1.95 18.81
C TYR A 224 -17.01 1.87 17.69
N GLU A 225 -17.33 2.37 16.50
CA GLU A 225 -16.43 2.26 15.36
C GLU A 225 -15.37 3.35 15.39
N ASN A 226 -15.76 4.59 15.70
CA ASN A 226 -14.89 5.76 15.63
C ASN A 226 -15.20 6.75 16.78
N PRO A 227 -14.88 6.42 18.04
CA PRO A 227 -14.97 7.39 19.14
C PRO A 227 -13.98 8.54 18.91
N THR A 228 -14.48 9.77 18.85
CA THR A 228 -13.66 10.96 18.53
C THR A 228 -13.11 11.69 19.74
N ASN A 229 -13.67 11.44 20.93
CA ASN A 229 -13.34 12.15 22.16
C ASN A 229 -13.50 11.26 23.39
N PHE A 230 -13.06 11.75 24.55
CA PHE A 230 -13.18 11.06 25.83
C PHE A 230 -14.61 10.65 26.17
N PHE A 231 -15.59 11.46 25.79
CA PHE A 231 -17.00 11.11 26.00
C PHE A 231 -17.37 9.86 25.20
N GLY A 232 -16.94 9.76 23.94
CA GLY A 232 -17.17 8.59 23.09
C GLY A 232 -16.60 7.31 23.69
N PHE A 233 -15.35 7.34 24.17
CA PHE A 233 -14.75 6.16 24.83
C PHE A 233 -15.49 5.77 26.11
N ASN A 234 -15.90 6.76 26.93
CA ASN A 234 -16.68 6.49 28.14
C ASN A 234 -18.08 5.96 27.81
N PHE A 235 -18.74 6.48 26.77
CA PHE A 235 -20.03 5.97 26.33
C PHE A 235 -19.96 4.50 25.92
N VAL A 236 -18.91 4.09 25.20
CA VAL A 236 -18.66 2.68 24.86
C VAL A 236 -18.51 1.84 26.14
N ALA A 237 -17.71 2.32 27.10
CA ALA A 237 -17.51 1.63 28.37
C ALA A 237 -18.81 1.53 29.20
N ASP A 238 -19.60 2.60 29.26
CA ASP A 238 -20.84 2.66 30.02
C ASP A 238 -21.93 1.79 29.40
N ASP A 239 -22.04 1.74 28.07
CA ASP A 239 -22.97 0.87 27.34
C ASP A 239 -22.62 -0.62 27.55
N LEU A 240 -21.34 -0.97 27.44
CA LEU A 240 -20.86 -2.33 27.75
C LEU A 240 -21.11 -2.71 29.20
N GLU A 241 -20.81 -1.82 30.16
CA GLU A 241 -21.05 -2.08 31.58
C GLU A 241 -22.54 -2.28 31.88
N LYS A 242 -23.40 -1.48 31.27
CA LYS A 242 -24.85 -1.60 31.42
C LYS A 242 -25.34 -2.93 30.87
N MET A 243 -24.94 -3.32 29.66
CA MET A 243 -25.31 -4.61 29.08
C MET A 243 -24.77 -5.78 29.94
N ALA A 244 -23.53 -5.71 30.39
CA ALA A 244 -22.94 -6.73 31.26
C ALA A 244 -23.72 -6.88 32.58
N LYS A 245 -24.20 -5.79 33.18
CA LYS A 245 -25.00 -5.84 34.42
C LYS A 245 -26.44 -6.31 34.23
N LEU A 246 -26.97 -6.22 33.00
CA LEU A 246 -28.31 -6.68 32.65
C LEU A 246 -28.35 -8.18 32.31
N LEU A 247 -27.19 -8.78 32.09
CA LEU A 247 -26.99 -10.18 31.76
C LEU A 247 -26.91 -11.05 33.02
#